data_AF-A0AAV0IVZ4-F1
#
_entry.id   AF-A0AAV0IVZ4-F1
#
_cell.length_a   1.000
_cell.length_b   1.000
_cell.length_c   1.000
_cell.angle_alpha   90.00
_cell.angle_beta   90.00
_cell.angle_gamma   90.00
#
_symmetry.space_group_name_H-M   'P 1'
#
loop_
_entity.id
_entity.type
_entity.pdbx_description
1 polymer ?
#
loop_
_entity_poly.entity_id
_entity_poly.type
_entity_poly.pdbx_seq_one_letter_code
_entity_poly.pdbx_strand_id
1 'polypeptide(L)'
;MIEKGIQPDAVTFVEIISACSHAGLVERGHSCFHSMTRDFGIEPDNRHFACMVDLLGRSGRLKEAERFIDSMPIDPDSLVWTSLLAACKLHGDVELGKVAAEKVMELAPGRSGTYISLSNIFADVGKWKEAVEIRRRMSRIGVIKEPGWSFT
;
A
#
# COMPACT_ATOMS: atom_id res chain seq x y z
N MET A 1 0.95 -7.91 -26.98
CA MET A 1 1.46 -6.52 -26.95
C MET A 1 2.80 -6.45 -27.67
N ILE A 2 3.86 -7.06 -27.13
CA ILE A 2 5.21 -7.10 -27.72
C ILE A 2 5.22 -7.75 -29.11
N GLU A 3 4.56 -8.90 -29.30
CA GLU A 3 4.43 -9.56 -30.61
C GLU A 3 3.73 -8.70 -31.68
N LYS A 4 2.96 -7.69 -31.26
CA LYS A 4 2.32 -6.71 -32.14
C LYS A 4 3.15 -5.44 -32.33
N GLY A 5 4.40 -5.42 -31.86
CA GLY A 5 5.29 -4.26 -31.91
C GLY A 5 4.93 -3.12 -30.95
N ILE A 6 4.00 -3.34 -30.02
CA ILE A 6 3.60 -2.33 -29.03
C ILE A 6 4.52 -2.45 -27.82
N GLN A 7 5.19 -1.35 -27.45
CA GLN A 7 6.07 -1.29 -26.29
C GLN A 7 5.22 -1.12 -25.00
N PRO A 8 5.55 -1.84 -23.91
CA PRO A 8 4.99 -1.53 -22.61
C PRO A 8 5.35 -0.11 -22.18
N ASP A 9 4.47 0.50 -21.39
CA ASP A 9 4.72 1.76 -20.69
C ASP A 9 4.66 1.56 -19.16
N ALA A 10 4.89 2.64 -18.42
CA ALA A 10 4.82 2.65 -16.96
C ALA A 10 3.48 2.09 -16.44
N VAL A 11 2.36 2.48 -17.06
CA VAL A 11 1.02 2.01 -16.66
C VAL A 11 0.90 0.49 -16.85
N THR A 12 1.43 -0.04 -17.94
CA THR A 12 1.45 -1.48 -18.22
C THR A 12 2.16 -2.26 -17.10
N PHE A 13 3.28 -1.76 -16.59
CA PHE A 13 4.00 -2.41 -15.49
C PHE A 13 3.25 -2.34 -14.16
N VAL A 14 2.60 -1.22 -13.85
CA VAL A 14 1.69 -1.12 -12.69
C VAL A 14 0.61 -2.21 -12.73
N GLU A 15 -0.04 -2.39 -13.88
CA GLU A 15 -1.10 -3.40 -14.05
C GLU A 15 -0.57 -4.84 -13.92
N ILE A 16 0.58 -5.14 -14.54
CA ILE A 16 1.18 -6.49 -14.47
C ILE A 16 1.62 -6.83 -13.04
N ILE A 17 2.26 -5.89 -12.34
CA ILE A 17 2.69 -6.11 -10.95
C ILE A 17 1.47 -6.23 -10.04
N SER A 18 0.44 -5.43 -10.25
CA SER A 18 -0.85 -5.55 -9.54
C SER A 18 -1.49 -6.91 -9.78
N ALA A 19 -1.50 -7.42 -11.00
CA ALA A 19 -2.01 -8.76 -11.29
C ALA A 19 -1.20 -9.85 -10.57
N CYS A 20 0.14 -9.68 -10.51
CA CYS A 20 1.01 -10.57 -9.74
C CYS A 20 0.71 -10.49 -8.24
N SER A 21 0.41 -9.30 -7.71
CA SER A 21 -0.02 -9.10 -6.32
C SER A 21 -1.26 -9.93 -5.98
N HIS A 22 -2.31 -9.82 -6.80
CA HIS A 22 -3.56 -10.57 -6.60
C HIS A 22 -3.36 -12.09 -6.75
N ALA A 23 -2.41 -12.52 -7.58
CA ALA A 23 -2.09 -13.92 -7.80
C ALA A 23 -1.05 -14.50 -6.82
N GLY A 24 -0.46 -13.67 -5.95
CA GLY A 24 0.63 -14.08 -5.04
C GLY A 24 1.93 -14.47 -5.75
N LEU A 25 2.14 -14.00 -6.98
CA LEU A 25 3.29 -14.38 -7.82
C LEU A 25 4.50 -13.48 -7.57
N VAL A 26 5.09 -13.57 -6.38
CA VAL A 26 6.13 -12.64 -5.91
C VAL A 26 7.36 -12.60 -6.83
N GLU A 27 7.89 -13.75 -7.22
CA GLU A 27 9.09 -13.83 -8.05
C GLU A 27 8.87 -13.27 -9.46
N ARG A 28 7.65 -13.44 -10.00
CA ARG A 28 7.27 -12.83 -11.28
C ARG A 28 7.10 -11.32 -11.16
N GLY A 29 6.49 -10.84 -10.08
CA GLY A 29 6.36 -9.40 -9.81
C GLY A 29 7.72 -8.72 -9.71
N HIS A 30 8.66 -9.30 -8.96
CA HIS A 30 10.06 -8.85 -8.93
C HIS A 30 10.69 -8.85 -10.32
N SER A 31 10.56 -9.94 -11.07
CA SER A 31 11.12 -10.03 -12.43
C SER A 31 10.57 -8.95 -13.35
N CYS A 32 9.27 -8.69 -13.31
CA CYS A 32 8.62 -7.63 -14.07
C CYS A 32 9.13 -6.25 -13.65
N PHE A 33 9.18 -5.96 -12.34
CA PHE A 33 9.67 -4.69 -11.81
C PHE A 33 11.10 -4.39 -12.26
N HIS A 34 12.02 -5.36 -12.21
CA HIS A 34 13.40 -5.17 -12.65
C HIS A 34 13.52 -5.07 -14.18
N SER A 35 12.72 -5.84 -14.93
CA SER A 35 12.72 -5.77 -16.41
C SER A 35 12.29 -4.40 -16.94
N MET A 36 11.44 -3.68 -16.20
CA MET A 36 10.96 -2.37 -16.58
C MET A 36 12.11 -1.38 -16.85
N THR A 37 13.06 -1.30 -15.92
CA THR A 37 14.23 -0.43 -16.08
C THR A 37 15.27 -1.07 -16.99
N ARG A 38 15.58 -2.36 -16.79
CA ARG A 38 16.66 -3.05 -17.52
C ARG A 38 16.39 -3.18 -19.01
N ASP A 39 15.18 -3.57 -19.39
CA ASP A 39 14.84 -3.99 -20.75
C ASP A 39 14.03 -2.91 -21.50
N PHE A 40 13.31 -2.04 -20.78
CA PHE A 40 12.46 -1.01 -21.37
C PHE A 40 12.87 0.43 -21.03
N GLY A 41 13.88 0.63 -20.16
CA GLY A 41 14.37 1.96 -19.79
C GLY A 41 13.34 2.82 -19.06
N ILE A 42 12.36 2.20 -18.39
CA ILE A 42 11.31 2.88 -17.65
C ILE A 42 11.72 2.96 -16.18
N GLU A 43 11.76 4.17 -15.64
CA GLU A 43 12.06 4.42 -14.23
C GLU A 43 10.82 4.21 -13.35
N PRO A 44 10.94 3.51 -12.21
CA PRO A 44 9.82 3.29 -11.30
C PRO A 44 9.42 4.59 -10.58
N ASP A 45 8.11 4.83 -10.54
CA ASP A 45 7.49 5.84 -9.68
C ASP A 45 6.79 5.21 -8.46
N ASN A 46 6.24 6.04 -7.57
CA ASN A 46 5.54 5.59 -6.36
C ASN A 46 4.41 4.58 -6.61
N ARG A 47 3.77 4.57 -7.79
CA ARG A 47 2.73 3.58 -8.11
C ARG A 47 3.32 2.19 -8.27
N HIS A 48 4.47 2.07 -8.94
CA HIS A 48 5.17 0.80 -9.10
C HIS A 48 5.66 0.27 -7.76
N PHE A 49 6.23 1.15 -6.92
CA PHE A 49 6.66 0.79 -5.57
C PHE A 49 5.47 0.35 -4.70
N ALA A 50 4.34 1.07 -4.75
CA ALA A 50 3.14 0.70 -4.01
C ALA A 50 2.58 -0.67 -4.42
N CYS A 51 2.63 -1.02 -5.70
CA CYS A 51 2.25 -2.35 -6.19
C CYS A 51 3.20 -3.45 -5.71
N MET A 52 4.51 -3.18 -5.64
CA MET A 52 5.48 -4.12 -5.08
C MET A 52 5.28 -4.32 -3.57
N VAL A 53 5.00 -3.25 -2.83
CA VAL A 53 4.65 -3.33 -1.40
C VAL A 53 3.35 -4.10 -1.19
N ASP A 54 2.33 -3.87 -2.01
CA ASP A 54 1.07 -4.64 -1.95
C ASP A 54 1.30 -6.13 -2.24
N LEU A 55 2.11 -6.47 -3.25
CA LEU A 55 2.50 -7.84 -3.59
C LEU A 55 3.21 -8.56 -2.44
N LEU A 56 4.25 -7.92 -1.88
CA LEU A 56 4.99 -8.47 -0.74
C LEU A 56 4.09 -8.58 0.49
N GLY A 57 3.31 -7.53 0.74
CA GLY A 57 2.41 -7.42 1.86
C GLY A 57 1.34 -8.50 1.88
N ARG A 58 0.58 -8.68 0.79
CA ARG A 58 -0.46 -9.71 0.66
C ARG A 58 0.08 -11.14 0.73
N SER A 59 1.33 -11.32 0.35
CA SER A 59 2.02 -12.60 0.44
C SER A 59 2.59 -12.89 1.84
N GLY A 60 2.29 -12.04 2.85
CA GLY A 60 2.77 -12.19 4.22
C GLY A 60 4.25 -11.81 4.42
N ARG A 61 4.92 -11.25 3.39
CA ARG A 61 6.35 -10.88 3.44
C ARG A 61 6.53 -9.46 4.01
N LEU A 62 5.88 -9.13 5.13
CA LEU A 62 5.84 -7.78 5.70
C LEU A 62 7.22 -7.16 5.96
N LYS A 63 8.15 -7.92 6.56
CA LYS A 63 9.52 -7.46 6.80
C LYS A 63 10.28 -7.12 5.52
N GLU A 64 9.94 -7.81 4.43
CA GLU A 64 10.54 -7.51 3.13
C GLU A 64 9.89 -6.30 2.49
N ALA A 65 8.57 -6.14 2.64
CA ALA A 65 7.87 -4.92 2.22
C ALA A 65 8.45 -3.68 2.91
N GLU A 66 8.72 -3.75 4.22
CA GLU A 66 9.39 -2.69 4.98
C GLU A 66 10.78 -2.37 4.43
N ARG A 67 11.66 -3.39 4.30
CA ARG A 67 13.00 -3.19 3.71
C ARG A 67 12.96 -2.67 2.28
N PHE A 68 11.95 -3.06 1.51
CA PHE A 68 11.77 -2.60 0.14
C PHE A 68 11.46 -1.09 0.12
N ILE A 69 10.61 -0.61 1.04
CA ILE A 69 10.34 0.82 1.22
C ILE A 69 11.62 1.57 1.62
N ASP A 70 12.39 1.03 2.56
CA ASP A 70 13.67 1.63 3.00
C ASP A 70 14.70 1.72 1.86
N SER A 71 14.61 0.81 0.87
CA SER A 71 15.50 0.77 -0.29
C SER A 71 15.05 1.67 -1.45
N MET A 72 13.91 2.35 -1.33
CA MET A 72 13.39 3.18 -2.42
C MET A 72 14.35 4.34 -2.72
N PRO A 73 14.65 4.61 -4.01
CA PRO A 73 15.49 5.75 -4.40
C PRO A 73 14.75 7.09 -4.35
N ILE A 74 13.46 7.08 -4.02
CA ILE A 74 12.57 8.25 -3.94
C ILE A 74 11.80 8.21 -2.62
N ASP A 75 11.34 9.37 -2.16
CA ASP A 75 10.53 9.46 -0.95
C ASP A 75 9.20 8.70 -1.13
N PRO A 76 8.88 7.72 -0.26
CA PRO A 76 7.65 6.95 -0.36
C PRO A 76 6.43 7.83 -0.05
N ASP A 77 5.46 7.83 -0.96
CA ASP A 77 4.24 8.62 -0.80
C ASP A 77 3.16 7.91 0.03
N SER A 78 2.03 8.60 0.21
CA SER A 78 0.89 8.07 0.97
C SER A 78 0.34 6.75 0.40
N LEU A 79 0.49 6.48 -0.89
CA LEU A 79 0.01 5.26 -1.52
C LEU A 79 0.85 4.06 -1.08
N VAL A 80 2.18 4.19 -1.08
CA VAL A 80 3.10 3.15 -0.63
C VAL A 80 2.82 2.76 0.83
N TRP A 81 2.71 3.75 1.72
CA TRP A 81 2.40 3.50 3.13
C TRP A 81 0.98 2.94 3.34
N THR A 82 0.01 3.32 2.50
CA THR A 82 -1.34 2.75 2.54
C THR A 82 -1.33 1.27 2.16
N SER A 83 -0.54 0.86 1.17
CA SER A 83 -0.35 -0.55 0.82
C SER A 83 0.23 -1.35 1.99
N LEU A 84 1.26 -0.81 2.67
CA LEU A 84 1.85 -1.46 3.84
C LEU A 84 0.83 -1.58 4.99
N LEU A 85 0.08 -0.50 5.28
CA LEU A 85 -0.95 -0.50 6.32
C LEU A 85 -2.02 -1.56 6.07
N ALA A 86 -2.47 -1.70 4.82
CA ALA A 86 -3.45 -2.72 4.44
C ALA A 86 -2.91 -4.14 4.67
N ALA A 87 -1.64 -4.38 4.35
CA ALA A 87 -0.98 -5.66 4.59
C ALA A 87 -0.80 -5.96 6.09
N CYS A 88 -0.39 -4.96 6.88
CA CYS A 88 -0.30 -5.08 8.34
C CYS A 88 -1.66 -5.44 8.96
N LYS A 89 -2.74 -4.83 8.48
CA LYS A 89 -4.11 -5.19 8.89
C LYS A 89 -4.45 -6.64 8.54
N LEU A 90 -4.14 -7.06 7.31
CA LEU A 90 -4.42 -8.42 6.83
C LEU A 90 -3.71 -9.48 7.68
N HIS A 91 -2.48 -9.22 8.12
CA HIS A 91 -1.65 -10.17 8.85
C HIS A 91 -1.58 -9.92 10.36
N GLY A 92 -2.28 -8.90 10.88
CA GLY A 92 -2.33 -8.59 12.31
C GLY A 92 -1.05 -7.98 12.89
N ASP A 93 -0.17 -7.40 12.06
CA ASP A 93 1.05 -6.74 12.54
C ASP A 93 0.75 -5.31 13.02
N VAL A 94 0.46 -5.20 14.32
CA VAL A 94 0.05 -3.94 14.94
C VAL A 94 1.17 -2.91 14.98
N GLU A 95 2.40 -3.33 15.25
CA GLU A 95 3.49 -2.38 15.46
C GLU A 95 3.93 -1.77 14.13
N LEU A 96 4.09 -2.57 13.07
CA LEU A 96 4.35 -2.04 11.73
C LEU A 96 3.14 -1.26 11.19
N GLY A 97 1.92 -1.71 11.50
CA GLY A 97 0.69 -1.02 11.12
C GLY A 97 0.58 0.39 11.71
N LYS A 98 1.05 0.61 12.94
CA LYS A 98 1.11 1.96 13.53
C LYS A 98 2.06 2.87 12.76
N VAL A 99 3.28 2.39 12.48
CA VAL A 99 4.29 3.16 11.74
C VAL A 99 3.75 3.56 10.36
N ALA A 100 3.17 2.61 9.63
CA ALA A 100 2.57 2.86 8.33
C ALA A 100 1.44 3.89 8.41
N ALA A 101 0.55 3.76 9.40
CA ALA A 101 -0.57 4.68 9.56
C ALA A 101 -0.12 6.10 9.95
N GLU A 102 0.89 6.25 10.82
CA GLU A 102 1.46 7.55 11.17
C GLU A 102 2.01 8.24 9.92
N LYS A 103 2.76 7.52 9.09
CA LYS A 103 3.27 8.03 7.80
C LYS A 103 2.15 8.47 6.86
N VAL A 104 1.08 7.68 6.73
CA VAL A 104 -0.08 8.09 5.91
C VAL A 104 -0.78 9.33 6.50
N MET A 105 -0.89 9.46 7.82
CA MET A 105 -1.49 10.64 8.46
C MET A 105 -0.64 11.90 8.30
N GLU A 106 0.69 11.77 8.27
CA GLU A 106 1.62 12.87 7.97
C GLU A 106 1.47 13.33 6.52
N LEU A 107 1.43 12.39 5.57
CA LEU A 107 1.41 12.68 4.13
C LEU A 107 0.01 13.03 3.59
N ALA A 108 -1.04 12.48 4.18
CA ALA A 108 -2.42 12.60 3.72
C ALA A 108 -3.44 12.64 4.89
N PRO A 109 -3.43 13.69 5.73
CA PRO A 109 -4.24 13.78 6.95
C PRO A 109 -5.76 13.75 6.69
N GLY A 110 -6.21 14.06 5.48
CA GLY A 110 -7.64 14.09 5.12
C GLY A 110 -8.28 12.71 4.83
N ARG A 111 -7.49 11.63 4.71
CA ARG A 111 -8.00 10.32 4.30
C ARG A 111 -8.64 9.54 5.45
N SER A 112 -9.97 9.56 5.52
CA SER A 112 -10.75 8.83 6.55
C SER A 112 -10.45 7.32 6.59
N GLY A 113 -10.18 6.71 5.43
CA GLY A 113 -9.84 5.29 5.31
C GLY A 113 -8.63 4.87 6.16
N THR A 114 -7.62 5.73 6.32
CA THR A 114 -6.42 5.49 7.12
C THR A 114 -6.74 5.37 8.60
N TYR A 115 -7.48 6.35 9.14
CA TYR A 115 -7.90 6.36 10.55
C TYR A 115 -8.78 5.15 10.87
N ILE A 116 -9.72 4.81 9.98
CA ILE A 116 -10.58 3.65 10.13
C ILE A 116 -9.74 2.37 10.14
N SER A 117 -8.78 2.23 9.22
CA SER A 117 -7.94 1.03 9.13
C SER A 117 -7.09 0.84 10.38
N LEU A 118 -6.40 1.88 10.85
CA LEU A 118 -5.61 1.81 12.10
C LEU A 118 -6.49 1.54 13.33
N SER A 119 -7.66 2.18 13.43
CA SER A 119 -8.62 1.93 14.51
C SER A 119 -9.07 0.46 14.54
N ASN A 120 -9.29 -0.15 13.38
CA ASN A 120 -9.67 -1.55 13.29
C ASN A 120 -8.51 -2.48 13.65
N ILE A 121 -7.28 -2.21 13.21
CA ILE A 121 -6.08 -2.99 13.62
C ILE A 121 -5.98 -3.06 15.16
N PHE A 122 -6.16 -1.92 15.84
CA PHE A 122 -6.16 -1.89 17.30
C PHE A 122 -7.32 -2.67 17.92
N ALA A 123 -8.52 -2.56 17.35
CA ALA A 123 -9.69 -3.30 17.83
C ALA A 123 -9.51 -4.82 17.69
N ASP A 124 -8.92 -5.28 16.58
CA ASP A 124 -8.71 -6.70 16.26
C ASP A 124 -7.77 -7.38 17.27
N VAL A 125 -6.86 -6.63 17.89
CA VAL A 125 -5.96 -7.12 18.96
C VAL A 125 -6.41 -6.76 20.38
N GLY A 126 -7.66 -6.30 20.54
CA GLY A 126 -8.24 -5.97 21.85
C GLY A 126 -7.75 -4.65 22.48
N LYS A 127 -6.98 -3.84 21.75
CA LYS A 127 -6.49 -2.51 22.16
C LYS A 127 -7.58 -1.43 21.93
N TRP A 128 -8.71 -1.60 22.61
CA TRP A 128 -9.91 -0.76 22.39
C TRP A 128 -9.71 0.72 22.74
N LYS A 129 -8.84 1.04 23.70
CA LYS A 129 -8.57 2.43 24.11
C LYS A 129 -7.91 3.20 22.96
N GLU A 130 -6.90 2.60 22.34
CA GLU A 130 -6.18 3.12 21.19
C GLU A 130 -7.11 3.21 19.97
N ALA A 131 -7.94 2.18 19.73
CA ALA A 131 -8.93 2.20 18.66
C ALA A 131 -9.90 3.40 18.77
N VAL A 132 -10.36 3.71 19.99
CA VAL A 132 -11.23 4.86 20.26
C VAL A 132 -10.47 6.18 20.12
N GLU A 133 -9.23 6.24 20.56
CA GLU A 133 -8.39 7.44 20.42
C GLU A 133 -8.18 7.83 18.96
N ILE A 134 -7.90 6.86 18.08
CA ILE A 134 -7.77 7.11 16.64
C ILE A 134 -9.07 7.69 16.05
N ARG A 135 -10.24 7.17 16.43
CA ARG A 135 -11.55 7.72 15.97
C ARG A 135 -11.84 9.11 16.52
N ARG A 136 -11.44 9.38 17.78
CA ARG A 136 -11.53 10.72 18.36
C ARG A 136 -10.62 11.70 17.63
N ARG A 137 -9.38 11.30 17.31
CA ARG A 137 -8.45 12.12 16.52
C ARG A 137 -9.06 12.46 15.16
N MET A 138 -9.57 11.46 14.44
CA MET A 138 -10.27 11.62 13.16
C MET A 138 -11.40 12.65 13.25
N SER A 139 -12.23 12.57 14.30
CA SER A 139 -13.35 13.51 14.51
C SER A 139 -12.87 14.94 14.81
N ARG A 140 -11.79 15.09 15.61
CA ARG A 140 -11.23 16.42 15.98
C ARG A 140 -10.68 17.19 14.79
N ILE A 141 -10.10 16.49 13.81
CA ILE A 141 -9.54 17.11 12.60
C ILE A 141 -10.57 17.26 11.47
N GLY A 142 -11.85 16.97 11.73
CA GLY A 142 -12.93 17.12 10.76
C GLY A 142 -12.93 16.07 9.66
N VAL A 143 -12.22 14.95 9.83
CA VAL A 143 -12.20 13.86 8.85
C VAL A 143 -13.45 13.00 9.08
N ILE A 144 -14.36 13.02 8.11
CA ILE A 144 -15.63 12.31 8.19
C ILE A 144 -15.52 11.03 7.36
N LYS A 145 -16.15 9.95 7.81
CA LYS A 145 -16.33 8.76 6.98
C LYS A 145 -17.32 9.10 5.87
N GLU A 146 -16.89 9.07 4.62
CA GLU A 146 -17.82 9.18 3.49
C GLU A 146 -18.79 7.99 3.54
N PRO A 147 -20.11 8.23 3.56
CA PRO A 147 -21.08 7.15 3.42
C PRO A 147 -20.90 6.50 2.05
N GLY A 148 -20.98 5.18 1.96
CA GLY A 148 -21.01 4.49 0.67
C GLY A 148 -22.34 4.77 -0.03
N TRP A 149 -22.30 5.23 -1.28
CA TRP A 149 -23.49 5.46 -2.10
C TRP A 149 -23.45 4.48 -3.27
N SER A 150 -24.50 3.66 -3.41
CA SER A 150 -24.73 2.87 -4.62
C SER A 150 -25.70 3.62 -5.51
N PHE A 151 -25.37 3.82 -6.78
CA PHE A 151 -26.39 4.14 -7.78
C PHE A 151 -27.26 2.89 -7.95
N THR A 152 -28.50 2.93 -7.46
CA THR A 152 -29.57 2.01 -7.84
C THR A 152 -30.30 2.52 -9.08
#